data_AF-A0A2V9Y355-F1
#
_entry.id   AF-A0A2V9Y355-F1
#
_cell.length_a   1.000
_cell.length_b   1.000
_cell.length_c   1.000
_cell.angle_alpha   90.00
_cell.angle_beta   90.00
_cell.angle_gamma   90.00
#
_symmetry.space_group_name_H-M   'P 1'
#
loop_
_entity.id
_entity.type
_entity.pdbx_description
1 polymer ?
#
loop_
_entity_poly.entity_id
_entity_poly.type
_entity_poly.pdbx_seq_one_letter_code
_entity_poly.pdbx_strand_id
1 'polypeptide(L)'
;MHQVARFPFILRTLALALLLLTFGTAFSQSSYQPSPENLQARHDYQDMKFGMFIHWGVYSVLGDGEWVFHERHLKLDEYNRLPAFFDPE
;
A
#
# COMPACT_ATOMS: atom_id res chain seq x y z
N MET A 1 50.86 24.33 -19.83
CA MET A 1 49.78 24.62 -18.85
C MET A 1 48.49 23.83 -19.16
N HIS A 2 48.54 22.52 -19.45
CA HIS A 2 47.36 21.73 -19.89
C HIS A 2 46.91 20.61 -18.94
N GLN A 3 47.54 20.47 -17.76
CA GLN A 3 47.24 19.36 -16.83
C GLN A 3 46.06 19.65 -15.88
N VAL A 4 45.75 20.93 -15.60
CA VAL A 4 44.81 21.31 -14.53
C VAL A 4 43.34 21.09 -14.91
N ALA A 5 42.98 21.25 -16.19
CA ALA A 5 41.60 21.12 -16.66
C ALA A 5 41.09 19.66 -16.74
N ARG A 6 41.98 18.66 -16.72
CA ARG A 6 41.63 17.24 -16.79
C ARG A 6 41.23 16.65 -15.44
N PHE A 7 41.80 17.18 -14.35
CA PHE A 7 41.53 16.72 -12.98
C PHE A 7 40.05 16.84 -12.56
N PRO A 8 39.36 17.99 -12.73
CA PRO A 8 37.95 18.11 -12.35
C PRO A 8 37.03 17.29 -13.26
N PHE A 9 37.42 17.03 -14.51
CA PHE A 9 36.68 16.16 -15.42
C PHE A 9 36.75 14.71 -14.96
N ILE A 10 37.95 14.20 -14.65
CA ILE A 10 38.14 12.84 -14.12
C ILE A 10 37.38 12.65 -12.80
N LEU A 11 37.45 13.62 -11.89
CA LEU A 11 36.75 13.56 -10.61
C LEU A 11 35.22 13.52 -10.77
N ARG A 12 34.66 14.27 -11.73
CA ARG A 12 33.22 14.23 -12.07
C ARG A 12 32.80 12.90 -12.68
N THR A 13 33.62 12.34 -13.57
CA THR A 13 33.35 11.05 -14.19
C THR A 13 33.41 9.91 -13.16
N LEU A 14 34.37 9.96 -12.23
CA LEU A 14 34.46 9.00 -11.13
C LEU A 14 33.29 9.13 -10.14
N ALA A 15 32.85 10.36 -9.82
CA ALA A 15 31.68 10.59 -8.99
C ALA A 15 30.39 10.07 -9.64
N LEU A 16 30.24 10.26 -10.95
CA LEU A 16 29.10 9.74 -11.71
C LEU A 16 29.11 8.21 -11.79
N ALA A 17 30.29 7.60 -12.00
CA ALA A 17 30.44 6.15 -11.99
C ALA A 17 30.13 5.55 -10.62
N LEU A 18 30.57 6.20 -9.53
CA LEU A 18 30.27 5.78 -8.16
C LEU A 18 28.78 5.91 -7.84
N LEU A 19 28.12 6.98 -8.31
CA LEU A 19 26.67 7.16 -8.18
C LEU A 19 25.90 6.06 -8.93
N LEU A 20 26.33 5.69 -10.14
CA LEU A 20 25.70 4.63 -10.93
C LEU A 20 25.87 3.24 -10.30
N LEU A 21 26.99 3.00 -9.62
CA LEU A 21 27.27 1.74 -8.91
C LEU A 21 26.38 1.53 -7.68
N THR A 22 25.91 2.60 -7.01
CA THR A 22 25.04 2.50 -5.83
C THR A 22 23.56 2.35 -6.16
N PHE A 23 23.13 2.62 -7.40
CA PHE A 23 21.74 2.40 -7.83
C PHE A 23 21.39 0.90 -8.04
N GLY A 24 22.38 0.04 -8.31
CA GLY A 24 22.16 -1.37 -8.62
C GLY A 24 21.80 -2.27 -7.42
N THR A 25 21.91 -1.78 -6.19
CA THR A 25 21.65 -2.55 -4.97
C THR A 25 20.25 -2.30 -4.37
N ALA A 26 19.40 -1.55 -5.06
CA ALA A 26 18.06 -1.18 -4.60
C ALA A 26 16.99 -2.30 -4.74
N PHE A 27 17.37 -3.56 -4.87
CA PHE A 27 16.43 -4.69 -4.86
C PHE A 27 16.09 -5.09 -3.41
N SER A 28 15.33 -4.24 -2.72
CA SER A 28 14.88 -4.45 -1.33
C SER A 28 13.56 -5.25 -1.22
N GLN A 29 13.30 -6.15 -2.15
CA GLN A 29 12.16 -7.05 -2.03
C GLN A 29 12.68 -8.48 -2.03
N SER A 30 12.51 -9.17 -0.90
CA SER A 30 12.61 -10.62 -0.86
C SER A 30 11.73 -11.18 -1.97
N SER A 31 12.22 -12.14 -2.75
CA SER A 31 11.40 -12.78 -3.77
C SER A 31 10.27 -13.55 -3.07
N TYR A 32 9.07 -12.98 -3.06
CA TYR A 32 7.89 -13.68 -2.59
C TYR A 32 7.69 -14.92 -3.46
N GLN A 33 7.84 -16.10 -2.85
CA GLN A 33 7.54 -17.39 -3.46
C GLN A 33 6.23 -17.89 -2.84
N PRO A 34 5.09 -17.82 -3.55
CA PRO A 34 3.84 -18.36 -3.04
C PRO A 34 3.98 -19.88 -2.85
N SER A 35 3.35 -20.41 -1.81
CA SER A 35 3.25 -21.86 -1.64
C SER A 35 2.33 -22.46 -2.72
N PRO A 36 2.46 -23.76 -3.03
CA PRO A 36 1.54 -24.45 -3.94
C PRO A 36 0.06 -24.28 -3.54
N GLU A 37 -0.24 -24.28 -2.24
CA GLU A 37 -1.59 -24.08 -1.71
C GLU A 37 -2.11 -22.67 -2.00
N ASN A 38 -1.25 -21.65 -1.93
CA ASN A 38 -1.63 -20.29 -2.31
C ASN A 38 -1.95 -20.20 -3.81
N LEU A 39 -1.17 -20.87 -4.66
CA LEU A 39 -1.42 -20.91 -6.10
C LEU A 39 -2.75 -21.61 -6.40
N GLN A 40 -3.01 -22.75 -5.75
CA GLN A 40 -4.29 -23.45 -5.89
C GLN A 40 -5.47 -22.57 -5.44
N ALA A 41 -5.37 -21.91 -4.28
CA ALA A 41 -6.43 -21.03 -3.78
C ALA A 41 -6.73 -19.85 -4.74
N ARG A 42 -5.73 -19.34 -5.47
CA ARG A 42 -5.92 -18.32 -6.50
C ARG A 42 -6.67 -18.88 -7.72
N HIS A 43 -6.35 -20.10 -8.14
CA HIS A 43 -7.09 -20.78 -9.21
C HIS A 43 -8.55 -21.00 -8.81
N ASP A 44 -8.78 -21.54 -7.61
CA ASP A 44 -10.12 -21.78 -7.09
C ASP A 44 -10.92 -20.46 -6.98
N TYR A 45 -10.31 -19.41 -6.44
CA TYR A 45 -10.92 -18.08 -6.37
C TYR A 45 -11.26 -17.52 -7.75
N GLN A 46 -10.33 -17.63 -8.72
CA GLN A 46 -10.55 -17.20 -10.09
C GLN A 46 -11.74 -17.94 -10.72
N ASP A 47 -11.99 -19.20 -10.34
CA ASP A 47 -13.06 -20.04 -10.89
C ASP A 47 -14.42 -19.89 -10.21
N MET A 48 -14.50 -19.32 -9.01
CA MET A 48 -15.77 -19.02 -8.34
C MET A 48 -16.63 -18.01 -9.12
N LYS A 49 -16.01 -17.11 -9.91
CA LYS A 49 -16.60 -16.07 -10.80
C LYS A 49 -17.56 -15.05 -10.17
N PHE A 50 -18.37 -15.45 -9.19
CA PHE A 50 -19.38 -14.65 -8.52
C PHE A 50 -19.14 -14.67 -7.02
N GLY A 51 -19.27 -13.50 -6.40
CA GLY A 51 -19.15 -13.33 -4.96
C GLY A 51 -20.04 -12.18 -4.50
N MET A 52 -20.40 -12.20 -3.22
CA MET A 52 -21.11 -11.12 -2.54
C MET A 52 -20.14 -10.44 -1.57
N PHE A 53 -20.13 -9.11 -1.60
CA PHE A 53 -19.38 -8.30 -0.65
C PHE A 53 -20.35 -7.56 0.26
N ILE A 54 -20.14 -7.66 1.57
CA ILE A 54 -21.04 -7.08 2.58
C ILE A 54 -20.31 -5.93 3.28
N HIS A 55 -20.84 -4.71 3.14
CA HIS A 55 -20.45 -3.56 3.95
C HIS A 55 -21.39 -3.47 5.15
N TRP A 56 -20.94 -3.97 6.30
CA TRP A 56 -21.72 -3.95 7.53
C TRP A 56 -20.85 -3.62 8.75
N GLY A 57 -21.35 -2.73 9.60
CA GLY A 57 -20.69 -2.32 10.84
C GLY A 57 -21.47 -1.22 11.55
N VAL A 58 -20.87 -0.61 12.57
CA VAL A 58 -21.54 0.43 13.38
C VAL A 58 -21.97 1.66 12.57
N TYR A 59 -21.29 1.95 11.45
CA TYR A 59 -21.71 2.99 10.50
C TYR A 59 -23.07 2.70 9.86
N SER A 60 -23.47 1.42 9.75
CA SER A 60 -24.75 1.01 9.18
C SER A 60 -25.94 1.52 10.00
N VAL A 61 -25.75 1.82 11.30
CA VAL A 61 -26.77 2.47 12.15
C VAL A 61 -27.24 3.80 11.57
N LEU A 62 -26.35 4.56 10.94
CA LEU A 62 -26.66 5.88 10.38
C LEU A 62 -27.23 5.81 8.96
N GLY A 63 -27.14 4.66 8.29
CA GLY A 63 -27.66 4.46 6.94
C GLY A 63 -27.03 5.35 5.86
N ASP A 64 -25.80 5.85 6.08
CA ASP A 64 -25.16 6.88 5.24
C ASP A 64 -23.76 6.46 4.74
N GLY A 65 -23.59 5.17 4.48
CA GLY A 65 -22.32 4.62 3.99
C GLY A 65 -21.22 4.48 5.04
N GLU A 66 -20.15 3.77 4.68
CA GLU A 66 -19.02 3.51 5.57
C GLU A 66 -18.14 4.74 5.82
N TRP A 67 -18.25 5.77 4.97
CA TRP A 67 -17.48 7.01 5.06
C TRP A 67 -18.17 8.12 5.86
N VAL A 68 -19.34 7.86 6.45
CA VAL A 68 -20.13 8.84 7.24
C VAL A 68 -19.31 9.55 8.33
N PHE A 69 -18.32 8.87 8.91
CA PHE A 69 -17.40 9.47 9.88
C PHE A 69 -16.64 10.66 9.28
N HIS A 70 -16.15 10.51 8.05
CA HIS A 70 -15.40 11.52 7.34
C HIS A 70 -16.30 12.59 6.73
N GLU A 71 -17.34 12.18 6.00
CA GLU A 71 -18.20 13.08 5.22
C GLU A 71 -19.01 14.04 6.09
N ARG A 72 -19.44 13.59 7.27
CA ARG A 72 -20.16 14.42 8.24
C ARG A 72 -19.24 15.08 9.27
N HIS A 73 -17.92 14.90 9.16
CA HIS A 73 -16.93 15.40 10.11
C HIS A 73 -17.28 15.05 11.57
N LEU A 74 -17.75 13.82 11.80
CA LEU A 74 -18.13 13.38 13.14
C LEU A 74 -16.92 13.44 14.06
N LYS A 75 -17.15 13.87 15.30
CA LYS A 75 -16.15 13.74 16.34
C LYS A 75 -16.09 12.28 16.79
N LEU A 76 -14.94 11.90 17.34
CA LEU A 76 -14.70 10.54 17.81
C LEU A 76 -15.71 10.12 18.89
N ASP A 77 -16.05 11.02 19.81
CA ASP A 77 -17.05 10.78 20.85
C ASP A 77 -18.45 10.57 20.29
N GLU A 78 -18.83 11.27 19.22
CA GLU A 78 -20.12 11.07 18.53
C GLU A 78 -20.17 9.70 17.84
N TYR A 79 -19.12 9.34 17.11
CA TYR A 79 -19.03 8.04 16.42
C TYR A 79 -18.99 6.86 17.40
N ASN A 80 -18.34 7.02 18.54
CA ASN A 80 -18.26 6.00 19.60
C ASN A 80 -19.62 5.70 20.27
N ARG A 81 -20.67 6.46 19.97
CA ARG A 81 -22.05 6.15 20.44
C ARG A 81 -22.73 5.11 19.58
N LEU A 82 -22.34 4.96 18.31
CA LEU A 82 -22.99 4.04 17.37
C LEU A 82 -23.05 2.58 17.83
N PRO A 83 -22.02 2.00 18.48
CA PRO A 83 -22.09 0.64 19.02
C PRO A 83 -23.26 0.42 19.98
N ALA A 84 -23.68 1.44 20.75
CA ALA A 84 -24.81 1.33 21.67
C ALA A 84 -26.18 1.23 20.97
N PHE A 85 -26.25 1.60 19.69
CA PHE A 85 -27.44 1.52 18.85
C PHE A 85 -27.32 0.42 17.78
N PHE A 86 -26.17 -0.25 17.69
CA PHE A 86 -25.95 -1.33 16.74
C PHE A 86 -26.50 -2.62 17.34
N ASP A 87 -27.78 -2.86 17.06
CA ASP A 87 -28.55 -4.03 17.51
C ASP A 87 -28.91 -4.89 16.28
N PRO A 88 -28.05 -5.87 15.92
CA PRO A 88 -28.17 -6.63 14.68
C PRO A 88 -29.13 -7.85 14.76
N GLU A 89 -29.81 -8.05 15.89
CA GLU A 89 -30.75 -9.14 16.15
C GLU A 89 -32.17 -8.84 15.64
#